data_AF-T0TWN6-F1
#
_entry.id   AF-T0TWN6-F1
#
_cell.length_a   1.000
_cell.length_b   1.000
_cell.length_c   1.000
_cell.angle_alpha   90.00
_cell.angle_beta   90.00
_cell.angle_gamma   90.00
#
_symmetry.space_group_name_H-M   'P 1'
#
loop_
_entity.id
_entity.type
_entity.pdbx_description
1 polymer ?
#
loop_
_entity_poly.entity_id
_entity_poly.type
_entity_poly.pdbx_seq_one_letter_code
_entity_poly.pdbx_strand_id
1 'polypeptide(L)'
;MSLTFGVSASFLKKLGLKSKRPKLFRDLPPFPKEQLQDKYTGGDIVIQACADDEQVAFHAVRNLIRKGRNSITMKWSKSGFAAIGDRKETPRNLFGFKDGTANVTTEKEFDKVVWTDSKDWMKGGSYMALRLVQMHLETWDRTNLQEQENTFGRYKESGAPFGKKMSLTK
;
A
#
# COMPACT_ATOMS: atom_id res chain seq x y z
N MET A 1 -16.31 -3.16 -4.89
CA MET A 1 -15.24 -4.18 -4.96
C MET A 1 -14.31 -3.85 -6.10
N SER A 2 -13.01 -3.95 -5.90
CA SER A 2 -11.98 -3.82 -6.94
C SER A 2 -10.98 -4.99 -6.86
N LEU A 3 -10.41 -5.34 -8.01
CA LEU A 3 -9.36 -6.33 -8.16
C LEU A 3 -8.22 -5.72 -8.99
N THR A 4 -7.04 -5.65 -8.41
CA THR A 4 -5.83 -5.13 -9.05
C THR A 4 -4.80 -6.25 -9.18
N PHE A 5 -4.18 -6.36 -10.34
CA PHE A 5 -3.15 -7.35 -10.64
C PHE A 5 -1.83 -6.65 -10.89
N GLY A 6 -0.75 -7.24 -10.41
CA GLY A 6 0.60 -6.79 -10.68
C GLY A 6 1.56 -7.95 -10.85
N VAL A 7 2.66 -7.71 -11.55
CA VAL A 7 3.71 -8.70 -11.80
C VAL A 7 5.07 -8.14 -11.40
N SER A 8 5.94 -8.99 -10.87
CA SER A 8 7.28 -8.59 -10.44
C SER A 8 8.35 -8.84 -11.50
N ALA A 9 9.56 -8.32 -11.27
CA ALA A 9 10.70 -8.62 -12.12
C ALA A 9 11.04 -10.13 -12.12
N SER A 10 10.77 -10.85 -11.03
CA SER A 10 10.93 -12.30 -10.95
C SER A 10 9.98 -13.02 -11.91
N PHE A 11 8.72 -12.59 -12.00
CA PHE A 11 7.75 -13.13 -12.96
C PHE A 11 8.22 -12.98 -14.41
N LEU A 12 8.64 -11.76 -14.79
CA LEU A 12 9.16 -11.50 -16.13
C LEU A 12 10.38 -12.37 -16.44
N LYS A 13 11.27 -12.58 -15.47
CA LYS A 13 12.42 -13.49 -15.61
C LYS A 13 12.00 -14.93 -15.83
N LYS A 14 11.04 -15.45 -15.06
CA LYS A 14 10.55 -16.84 -15.16
C LYS A 14 9.83 -17.14 -16.48
N LEU A 15 9.15 -16.16 -17.06
CA LEU A 15 8.50 -16.28 -18.37
C LEU A 15 9.40 -15.96 -19.57
N GLY A 16 10.69 -15.71 -19.37
CA GLY A 16 11.60 -15.33 -20.46
C GLY A 16 11.37 -13.93 -21.03
N LEU A 17 10.62 -13.08 -20.31
CA LEU A 17 10.24 -11.72 -20.70
C LEU A 17 11.14 -10.64 -20.08
N LYS A 18 12.41 -10.93 -19.79
CA LYS A 18 13.34 -9.97 -19.17
C LYS A 18 13.45 -8.65 -19.95
N SER A 19 13.39 -8.71 -21.28
CA SER A 19 13.42 -7.54 -22.16
C SER A 19 12.20 -6.62 -22.02
N LYS A 20 11.12 -7.10 -21.38
CA LYS A 20 9.93 -6.32 -21.06
C LYS A 20 10.00 -5.63 -19.69
N ARG A 21 11.07 -5.82 -18.90
CA ARG A 21 11.22 -5.13 -17.61
C ARG A 21 11.42 -3.62 -17.86
N PRO A 22 10.52 -2.74 -17.38
CA PRO A 22 10.69 -1.30 -17.54
C PRO A 22 11.97 -0.84 -16.84
N LYS A 23 12.69 0.12 -17.43
CA LYS A 23 13.96 0.64 -16.88
C LYS A 23 13.80 1.19 -15.46
N LEU A 24 12.67 1.84 -15.17
CA LEU A 24 12.36 2.41 -13.85
C LEU A 24 12.00 1.35 -12.80
N PHE A 25 11.65 0.13 -13.23
CA PHE A 25 11.24 -0.95 -12.34
C PHE A 25 12.44 -1.71 -11.76
N ARG A 26 13.23 -1.02 -10.96
CA ARG A 26 14.41 -1.56 -10.27
C ARG A 26 14.06 -2.16 -8.91
N ASP A 27 14.96 -2.99 -8.40
CA ASP A 27 14.84 -3.52 -7.04
C ASP A 27 15.04 -2.38 -6.04
N LEU A 28 14.34 -2.44 -4.91
CA LEU A 28 14.50 -1.46 -3.84
C LEU A 28 15.89 -1.61 -3.20
N PRO A 29 16.56 -0.50 -2.87
CA PRO A 29 17.81 -0.57 -2.11
C PRO A 29 17.53 -1.06 -0.68
N PRO A 30 18.55 -1.56 0.04
CA PRO A 30 18.41 -1.85 1.47
C PRO A 30 18.13 -0.56 2.25
N PHE A 31 17.26 -0.63 3.25
CA PHE A 31 16.97 0.50 4.14
C PHE A 31 17.54 0.27 5.55
N PRO A 32 17.97 1.32 6.26
CA PRO A 32 18.41 1.19 7.65
C PRO A 32 17.31 0.59 8.53
N LYS A 33 17.70 -0.30 9.46
CA LYS A 33 16.81 -0.99 10.42
C LYS A 33 15.72 -1.86 9.76
N GLU A 34 15.87 -2.18 8.49
CA GLU A 34 14.95 -3.04 7.78
C GLU A 34 15.05 -4.49 8.28
N GLN A 35 13.93 -5.05 8.71
CA GLN A 35 13.80 -6.42 9.22
C GLN A 35 12.83 -7.20 8.33
N LEU A 36 13.20 -7.39 7.05
CA LEU A 36 12.37 -8.16 6.13
C LEU A 36 12.29 -9.61 6.58
N GLN A 37 11.09 -10.18 6.48
CA GLN A 37 10.87 -11.61 6.68
C GLN A 37 10.62 -12.25 5.33
N ASP A 38 11.47 -13.18 4.90
CA ASP A 38 11.39 -13.82 3.57
C ASP A 38 10.00 -14.41 3.26
N LYS A 39 9.30 -14.91 4.28
CA LYS A 39 7.93 -15.43 4.17
C LYS A 39 6.91 -14.37 3.75
N TYR A 40 7.22 -13.09 3.85
CA TYR A 40 6.35 -11.96 3.47
C TYR A 40 6.99 -11.04 2.41
N THR A 41 8.08 -11.45 1.79
CA THR A 41 8.83 -10.61 0.85
C THR A 41 8.80 -11.21 -0.56
N GLY A 42 8.60 -10.35 -1.55
CA GLY A 42 8.56 -10.72 -2.97
C GLY A 42 7.32 -11.53 -3.35
N GLY A 43 7.42 -12.23 -4.47
CA GLY A 43 6.28 -12.86 -5.15
C GLY A 43 6.35 -12.57 -6.64
N ASP A 44 5.81 -13.47 -7.46
CA ASP A 44 5.80 -13.29 -8.91
C ASP A 44 4.59 -12.45 -9.35
N ILE A 45 3.42 -12.73 -8.77
CA ILE A 45 2.15 -12.07 -9.08
C ILE A 45 1.55 -11.56 -7.78
N VAL A 46 0.97 -10.36 -7.81
CA VAL A 46 0.13 -9.83 -6.73
C VAL A 46 -1.31 -9.72 -7.20
N ILE A 47 -2.24 -10.09 -6.32
CA ILE A 47 -3.67 -9.82 -6.46
C ILE A 47 -4.07 -9.01 -5.24
N GLN A 48 -4.46 -7.76 -5.45
CA GLN A 48 -5.04 -6.91 -4.42
C GLN A 48 -6.56 -6.88 -4.61
N ALA A 49 -7.30 -7.34 -3.62
CA ALA A 49 -8.76 -7.27 -3.59
C ALA A 49 -9.20 -6.30 -2.50
N CYS A 50 -9.98 -5.29 -2.87
CA CYS A 50 -10.54 -4.34 -1.92
C CYS A 50 -12.08 -4.38 -2.02
N ALA A 51 -12.74 -4.50 -0.88
CA ALA A 51 -14.18 -4.41 -0.77
C ALA A 51 -14.55 -3.85 0.60
N ASP A 52 -15.75 -3.29 0.71
CA ASP A 52 -16.30 -2.82 1.99
C ASP A 52 -16.70 -3.97 2.91
N ASP A 53 -16.83 -5.18 2.34
CA ASP A 53 -17.08 -6.42 3.04
C ASP A 53 -15.88 -7.36 2.86
N GLU A 54 -15.27 -7.79 3.97
CA GLU A 54 -14.08 -8.64 3.98
C GLU A 54 -14.35 -10.03 3.37
N GLN A 55 -15.55 -10.57 3.55
CA GLN A 55 -15.93 -11.87 2.98
C GLN A 55 -16.02 -11.80 1.46
N VAL A 56 -16.51 -10.67 0.92
CA VAL A 56 -16.54 -10.42 -0.54
C VAL A 56 -15.12 -10.39 -1.11
N ALA A 57 -14.19 -9.66 -0.47
CA ALA A 57 -12.79 -9.63 -0.88
C ALA A 57 -12.14 -11.03 -0.80
N PHE A 58 -12.36 -11.75 0.29
CA PHE A 58 -11.84 -13.10 0.49
C PHE A 58 -12.38 -14.09 -0.57
N HIS A 59 -13.69 -14.06 -0.82
CA HIS A 59 -14.33 -14.93 -1.80
C HIS A 59 -13.77 -14.71 -3.21
N ALA A 60 -13.53 -13.44 -3.59
CA ALA A 60 -12.93 -13.10 -4.88
C ALA A 60 -11.51 -13.70 -5.03
N VAL A 61 -10.63 -13.47 -4.05
CA VAL A 61 -9.25 -13.98 -4.05
C VAL A 61 -9.22 -15.51 -4.07
N ARG A 62 -10.04 -16.16 -3.24
CA ARG A 62 -10.15 -17.62 -3.18
C ARG A 62 -10.52 -18.23 -4.54
N ASN A 63 -11.48 -17.61 -5.25
CA ASN A 63 -11.91 -18.11 -6.56
C ASN A 63 -10.84 -17.94 -7.64
N LEU A 64 -10.07 -16.84 -7.62
CA LEU A 64 -8.97 -16.63 -8.56
C LEU A 64 -7.84 -17.65 -8.35
N ILE A 65 -7.44 -17.88 -7.10
CA ILE A 65 -6.42 -18.88 -6.76
C ILE A 65 -6.88 -20.28 -7.17
N ARG A 66 -8.16 -20.62 -6.92
CA ARG A 66 -8.72 -21.91 -7.31
C ARG A 66 -8.58 -22.17 -8.81
N LYS A 67 -8.81 -21.16 -9.66
CA LYS A 67 -8.65 -21.29 -11.12
C LYS A 67 -7.19 -21.46 -11.53
N GLY A 68 -6.26 -20.84 -10.80
CA GLY A 68 -4.82 -20.90 -11.10
C GLY A 68 -4.05 -22.04 -10.43
N ARG A 69 -4.70 -22.90 -9.63
CA ARG A 69 -4.03 -23.85 -8.71
C ARG A 69 -3.03 -24.82 -9.36
N ASN A 70 -3.17 -25.09 -10.67
CA ASN A 70 -2.28 -25.99 -11.41
C ASN A 70 -1.05 -25.25 -11.99
N SER A 71 -1.04 -23.92 -11.95
CA SER A 71 -0.01 -23.08 -12.57
C SER A 71 0.69 -22.15 -11.60
N ILE A 72 0.06 -21.83 -10.46
CA ILE A 72 0.58 -20.91 -9.45
C ILE A 72 0.39 -21.46 -8.04
N THR A 73 1.31 -21.10 -7.15
CA THR A 73 1.24 -21.41 -5.72
C THR A 73 1.19 -20.11 -4.91
N MET A 74 0.41 -20.09 -3.83
CA MET A 74 0.38 -18.93 -2.92
C MET A 74 1.72 -18.84 -2.16
N LYS A 75 2.44 -17.73 -2.32
CA LYS A 75 3.67 -17.47 -1.56
C LYS A 75 3.36 -16.96 -0.15
N TRP A 76 2.45 -15.99 -0.06
CA TRP A 76 1.92 -15.45 1.20
C TRP A 76 0.62 -14.67 0.91
N SER A 77 -0.15 -14.39 1.97
CA SER A 77 -1.35 -13.57 1.92
C SER A 77 -1.44 -12.70 3.17
N LYS A 78 -2.02 -11.51 3.04
CA LYS A 78 -2.33 -10.61 4.15
C LYS A 78 -3.69 -9.99 3.97
N SER A 79 -4.51 -10.10 5.01
CA SER A 79 -5.69 -9.26 5.20
C SER A 79 -5.28 -7.93 5.80
N GLY A 80 -6.05 -6.91 5.48
CA GLY A 80 -5.95 -5.58 6.08
C GLY A 80 -7.35 -4.99 6.14
N PHE A 81 -7.54 -4.09 7.08
CA PHE A 81 -8.77 -3.34 7.26
C PHE A 81 -8.44 -1.85 7.22
N ALA A 82 -9.42 -1.04 6.85
CA ALA A 82 -9.37 0.40 7.00
C ALA A 82 -10.47 0.83 7.98
N ALA A 83 -10.32 2.00 8.59
CA ALA A 83 -11.37 2.55 9.44
C ALA A 83 -12.69 2.64 8.66
N ILE A 84 -13.77 2.14 9.25
CA ILE A 84 -15.12 2.35 8.74
C ILE A 84 -15.47 3.81 9.05
N GLY A 85 -15.53 4.63 8.01
CA GLY A 85 -15.86 6.06 8.11
C GLY A 85 -16.80 6.49 7.00
N ASP A 86 -17.24 7.74 7.05
CA ASP A 86 -18.15 8.34 6.06
C ASP A 86 -17.48 8.60 4.69
N ARG A 87 -16.22 8.21 4.54
CA ARG A 87 -15.32 8.43 3.39
C ARG A 87 -15.05 9.91 3.07
N LYS A 88 -15.52 10.83 3.89
CA LYS A 88 -15.26 12.27 3.75
C LYS A 88 -14.09 12.70 4.62
N GLU A 89 -13.98 12.13 5.81
CA GLU A 89 -12.85 12.41 6.70
C GLU A 89 -11.63 11.53 6.41
N THR A 90 -10.44 12.08 6.65
CA THR A 90 -9.19 11.29 6.60
C THR A 90 -9.24 10.19 7.66
N PRO A 91 -9.07 8.92 7.28
CA PRO A 91 -9.09 7.81 8.23
C PRO A 91 -7.90 7.87 9.19
N ARG A 92 -7.99 7.14 10.30
CA ARG A 92 -6.89 7.00 11.26
C ARG A 92 -6.19 5.66 11.11
N ASN A 93 -4.87 5.67 11.33
CA ASN A 93 -4.08 4.45 11.46
C ASN A 93 -4.08 3.92 12.92
N LEU A 94 -3.39 2.82 13.18
CA LEU A 94 -3.36 2.17 14.51
C LEU A 94 -2.61 2.99 15.58
N PHE A 95 -1.79 3.98 15.20
CA PHE A 95 -1.22 4.94 16.16
C PHE A 95 -2.23 6.03 16.56
N GLY A 96 -3.41 6.05 15.93
CA GLY A 96 -4.49 6.98 16.20
C GLY A 96 -4.34 8.32 15.46
N PHE A 97 -3.41 8.45 14.52
CA PHE A 97 -3.21 9.66 13.72
C PHE A 97 -4.01 9.61 12.42
N LYS A 98 -4.51 10.76 11.95
CA LYS A 98 -5.07 10.90 10.59
C LYS A 98 -3.98 10.59 9.56
N ASP A 99 -4.26 9.67 8.64
CA ASP A 99 -3.30 9.17 7.66
C ASP A 99 -3.87 9.27 6.23
N GLY A 100 -3.12 9.93 5.35
CA GLY A 100 -3.55 10.24 3.98
C GLY A 100 -3.91 11.70 3.69
N THR A 101 -3.76 12.62 4.66
CA THR A 101 -4.11 14.05 4.51
C THR A 101 -3.39 14.75 3.35
N ALA A 102 -2.15 14.37 3.04
CA ALA A 102 -1.34 14.99 1.98
C ALA A 102 -1.37 14.23 0.64
N ASN A 103 -2.24 13.22 0.50
CA ASN A 103 -2.32 12.44 -0.73
C ASN A 103 -2.98 13.25 -1.86
N VAL A 104 -2.61 12.92 -3.10
CA VAL A 104 -3.37 13.33 -4.28
C VAL A 104 -4.75 12.67 -4.24
N THR A 105 -5.79 13.37 -4.65
CA THR A 105 -7.19 12.89 -4.55
C THR A 105 -7.98 13.05 -5.84
N THR A 106 -7.45 13.79 -6.81
CA THR A 106 -8.14 14.09 -8.07
C THR A 106 -7.51 13.34 -9.23
N GLU A 107 -8.32 12.94 -10.21
CA GLU A 107 -7.85 12.23 -11.41
C GLU A 107 -6.75 13.01 -12.16
N LYS A 108 -6.93 14.33 -12.27
CA LYS A 108 -5.94 15.23 -12.90
C LYS A 108 -4.60 15.28 -12.15
N GLU A 109 -4.60 15.09 -10.84
CA GLU A 109 -3.36 14.96 -10.06
C GLU A 109 -2.75 13.56 -10.24
N PHE A 110 -3.57 12.50 -10.38
CA PHE A 110 -3.09 11.14 -10.61
C PHE A 110 -2.31 11.00 -11.92
N ASP A 111 -2.75 11.67 -12.99
CA ASP A 111 -2.04 11.71 -14.28
C ASP A 111 -0.59 12.19 -14.15
N LYS A 112 -0.27 12.97 -13.11
CA LYS A 112 1.06 13.52 -12.89
C LYS A 112 1.98 12.61 -12.05
N VAL A 113 1.41 11.75 -11.19
CA VAL A 113 2.21 11.05 -10.15
C VAL A 113 1.93 9.55 -10.02
N VAL A 114 0.82 9.04 -10.57
CA VAL A 114 0.40 7.63 -10.42
C VAL A 114 0.60 6.86 -11.72
N TRP A 115 0.13 7.40 -12.85
CA TRP A 115 0.08 6.67 -14.12
C TRP A 115 1.38 6.81 -14.91
N THR A 116 1.86 5.70 -15.50
CA THR A 116 3.05 5.76 -16.36
C THR A 116 2.69 6.24 -17.77
N ASP A 117 3.52 7.11 -18.32
CA ASP A 117 3.52 7.55 -19.72
C ASP A 117 4.46 6.70 -20.60
N SER A 118 4.81 5.49 -20.13
CA SER A 118 5.77 4.60 -20.80
C SER A 118 5.39 4.32 -22.25
N LYS A 119 6.39 4.10 -23.11
CA LYS A 119 6.20 3.69 -24.52
C LYS A 119 6.05 2.17 -24.68
N ASP A 120 6.12 1.42 -23.59
CA ASP A 120 5.97 -0.04 -23.57
C ASP A 120 4.59 -0.48 -23.03
N TRP A 121 4.48 -1.76 -22.66
CA TRP A 121 3.24 -2.36 -22.15
C TRP A 121 2.76 -1.77 -20.81
N MET A 122 3.60 -1.00 -20.11
CA MET A 122 3.22 -0.32 -18.87
C MET A 122 2.47 1.00 -19.09
N LYS A 123 2.29 1.47 -20.34
CA LYS A 123 1.54 2.70 -20.62
C LYS A 123 0.16 2.67 -19.93
N GLY A 124 -0.13 3.67 -19.10
CA GLY A 124 -1.37 3.75 -18.32
C GLY A 124 -1.43 2.83 -17.09
N GLY A 125 -0.39 2.03 -16.84
CA GLY A 125 -0.22 1.26 -15.60
C GLY A 125 0.37 2.10 -14.46
N SER A 126 0.74 1.45 -13.37
CA SER A 126 1.42 2.07 -12.22
C SER A 126 2.40 1.08 -11.57
N TYR A 127 3.28 1.58 -10.71
CA TYR A 127 4.21 0.76 -9.93
C TYR A 127 3.75 0.65 -8.48
N MET A 128 3.72 -0.57 -7.95
CA MET A 128 3.31 -0.82 -6.57
C MET A 128 4.53 -1.19 -5.72
N ALA A 129 4.68 -0.50 -4.59
CA ALA A 129 5.55 -0.93 -3.50
C ALA A 129 4.68 -1.31 -2.29
N LEU A 130 4.91 -2.50 -1.73
CA LEU A 130 4.17 -2.98 -0.56
C LEU A 130 5.15 -3.34 0.55
N ARG A 131 4.92 -2.80 1.74
CA ARG A 131 5.70 -3.08 2.95
C ARG A 131 4.77 -3.46 4.08
N LEU A 132 5.08 -4.55 4.77
CA LEU A 132 4.45 -4.87 6.05
C LEU A 132 5.27 -4.19 7.14
N VAL A 133 4.68 -3.21 7.80
CA VAL A 133 5.32 -2.43 8.87
C VAL A 133 4.66 -2.82 10.19
N GLN A 134 5.43 -3.43 11.08
CA GLN A 134 4.97 -3.74 12.44
C GLN A 134 5.00 -2.47 13.28
N MET A 135 3.89 -2.20 13.97
CA MET A 135 3.77 -1.11 14.92
C MET A 135 3.96 -1.67 16.35
N HIS A 136 4.85 -1.06 17.13
CA HIS A 136 5.07 -1.42 18.54
C HIS A 136 4.12 -0.60 19.44
N LEU A 137 2.86 -1.03 19.50
CA LEU A 137 1.79 -0.28 20.15
C LEU A 137 1.98 -0.15 21.66
N GLU A 138 2.53 -1.17 22.33
CA GLU A 138 2.75 -1.14 23.78
C GLU A 138 3.76 -0.07 24.20
N THR A 139 4.82 0.11 23.41
CA THR A 139 5.80 1.19 23.61
C THR A 139 5.17 2.53 23.26
N TRP A 140 4.42 2.59 22.16
CA TRP A 140 3.75 3.80 21.71
C TRP A 140 2.74 4.37 22.72
N ASP A 141 1.92 3.50 23.30
CA ASP A 141 0.85 3.89 24.23
C ASP A 141 1.40 4.44 25.56
N ARG A 142 2.67 4.16 25.88
CA ARG A 142 3.38 4.73 27.04
C ARG A 142 4.05 6.07 26.75
N THR A 143 4.20 6.43 25.48
CA THR A 143 4.75 7.73 25.06
C THR A 143 3.70 8.82 25.30
N ASN A 144 4.09 9.91 25.94
CA ASN A 144 3.17 11.02 26.18
C ASN A 144 2.71 11.66 24.84
N LEU A 145 1.57 12.36 24.86
CA LEU A 145 0.97 12.92 23.66
C LEU A 145 1.92 13.87 22.90
N GLN A 146 2.66 14.72 23.62
CA GLN A 146 3.58 15.67 22.98
C GLN A 146 4.65 14.96 22.16
N GLU A 147 5.23 13.88 22.68
CA GLU A 147 6.22 13.08 21.96
C GLU A 147 5.61 12.28 20.80
N GLN A 148 4.37 11.81 20.95
CA GLN A 148 3.62 11.22 19.84
C GLN A 148 3.42 12.24 18.70
N GLU A 149 2.99 13.46 19.03
CA GLU A 149 2.79 14.53 18.05
C GLU A 149 4.11 15.01 17.44
N ASN A 150 5.19 15.08 18.22
CA ASN A 150 6.54 15.38 17.73
C ASN A 150 7.01 14.35 16.69
N THR A 151 6.70 13.07 16.91
CA THR A 151 7.02 11.98 15.97
C THR A 151 6.35 12.18 14.62
N PHE A 152 5.09 12.64 14.60
CA PHE A 152 4.33 12.87 13.36
C PHE A 152 4.45 14.31 12.81
N GLY A 153 4.93 15.26 13.61
CA GLY A 153 4.95 16.70 13.29
C GLY A 153 3.56 17.34 13.17
N ARG A 154 2.53 16.73 13.78
CA ARG A 154 1.12 17.14 13.66
C ARG A 154 0.38 16.90 14.97
N TYR A 155 -0.67 17.68 15.21
CA TYR A 155 -1.60 17.41 16.31
C TYR A 155 -2.40 16.13 16.03
N LYS A 156 -2.49 15.24 17.03
CA LYS A 156 -3.13 13.93 16.90
C LYS A 156 -4.62 14.06 16.62
N GLU A 157 -5.30 14.94 17.34
CA GLU A 157 -6.75 15.13 17.23
C GLU A 157 -7.12 15.76 15.87
N SER A 158 -6.61 16.95 15.59
CA SER A 158 -6.99 17.71 14.38
C SER A 158 -6.34 17.20 13.10
N GLY A 159 -5.12 16.66 13.18
CA GLY A 159 -4.25 16.37 12.02
C GLY A 159 -3.54 17.62 11.47
N ALA A 160 -3.67 18.76 12.12
CA ALA A 160 -3.03 20.01 11.72
C ALA A 160 -1.51 19.96 11.94
N PRO A 161 -0.70 20.54 11.04
CA PRO A 161 0.71 20.78 11.35
C PRO A 161 0.82 21.75 12.53
N PHE A 162 1.92 21.69 13.26
CA PHE A 162 2.15 22.60 14.37
C PHE A 162 2.02 24.07 13.95
N GLY A 163 1.40 24.87 14.82
CA GLY A 163 1.07 26.27 14.55
C GLY A 163 -0.17 26.51 13.67
N LYS A 164 -0.89 25.48 13.23
CA LYS A 164 -2.18 25.59 12.52
C LYS A 164 -3.33 24.99 13.34
N LYS A 165 -4.55 25.49 13.12
CA LYS A 165 -5.77 25.03 13.82
C LYS A 165 -6.47 23.85 13.15
N MET A 166 -6.37 23.74 11.82
CA MET A 166 -7.04 22.68 11.04
C MET A 166 -6.01 21.85 10.27
N SER A 167 -6.35 20.57 10.03
CA SER A 167 -5.64 19.75 9.05
C SER A 167 -5.55 20.48 7.71
N LEU A 168 -4.68 20.03 6.80
CA LEU A 168 -4.77 20.50 5.41
C LEU A 168 -6.12 20.01 4.86
N THR A 169 -7.16 20.79 5.10
CA THR A 169 -8.48 20.60 4.53
C THR A 169 -8.37 21.13 3.11
N LYS A 170 -8.53 20.24 2.13
CA LYS A 170 -8.82 20.65 0.75
C LYS A 170 -10.31 20.96 0.66
#